data_AF-A0A2H5Q3I5-F1
#
_entry.id   AF-A0A2H5Q3I5-F1
#
_cell.length_a   1.000
_cell.length_b   1.000
_cell.length_c   1.000
_cell.angle_alpha   90.00
_cell.angle_beta   90.00
_cell.angle_gamma   90.00
#
_symmetry.space_group_name_H-M   'P 1'
#
loop_
_entity.id
_entity.type
_entity.pdbx_description
1 polymer ?
#
loop_
_entity_poly.entity_id
_entity_poly.type
_entity_poly.pdbx_seq_one_letter_code
_entity_poly.pdbx_strand_id
1 'polypeptide(L)'
;MANTMQFSSIIQKNSLHCQALSWQRFAFAKCVSSSSRLCVSVRNSCGGRGGLRVSCEGARIDVIERKKSENLGVDESEKQLTCVMKFGGSSLASAKRMREVAELILSFPNERPVIVLSAMGKTTNKLLLAGEKAVSCGVTNISCIDELSFIKDLHDRTVDELGIDRSIIATHLEELEQLLKGIAMLKELTPRSRDYLVSFGECMSTRIFAAYLNKIGVKARQYDAFDIGFITTDDFTNADILEATYPAVAKRLHGDWITDLAIPIVTGFLGKAWRTCAITTLGRGGSDLTATTIGKALGLQEIQVSADAEKEHVWKDVDGVLTCDPNIHPHAKPVPYLTFDEAAELAYFGAQVLHPQSMRPAREGDIPVRVKNSYNPNAPGTLIRRSRDMSKAVLTSIVLKRNVTMLDIVSTRMLGQYGFLAKVFSTFEDLGISVDVVATSEVSLSLTLDPSKLWSRELIQQASELDHVVEELEKIAIVNLLQHRSIISLIGNVQRSSLILEKAFRVLRRSGVNVQMISQGASKVNISLIVNDDEAEQCVRALHETFFESDLANLDCVCGSENNSSLV
;
A
#
# COMPACT_ATOMS: atom_id res chain seq x y z
N MET A 1 27.63 40.94 58.99
CA MET A 1 28.48 41.85 58.18
C MET A 1 28.14 41.55 56.73
N ALA A 2 27.44 42.45 56.04
CA ALA A 2 28.02 43.45 55.12
C ALA A 2 28.54 42.77 53.82
N ASN A 3 28.11 43.11 52.61
CA ASN A 3 27.49 44.37 52.14
C ASN A 3 26.26 44.20 51.24
N THR A 4 25.41 45.22 51.29
CA THR A 4 24.30 45.51 50.38
C THR A 4 24.81 46.25 49.15
N MET A 5 24.23 46.02 47.96
CA MET A 5 23.76 47.12 47.09
C MET A 5 22.85 46.62 45.96
N GLN A 6 21.73 47.32 45.76
CA GLN A 6 20.89 47.25 44.57
C GLN A 6 21.59 47.98 43.42
N PHE A 7 21.24 47.69 42.16
CA PHE A 7 20.74 48.72 41.24
C PHE A 7 20.03 48.12 40.02
N SER A 8 19.14 48.91 39.43
CA SER A 8 18.25 48.61 38.31
C SER A 8 18.91 48.69 36.93
N SER A 9 18.50 47.84 35.99
CA SER A 9 18.60 48.05 34.53
C SER A 9 17.18 47.91 33.94
N ILE A 10 16.55 48.96 33.42
CA ILE A 10 16.80 49.61 32.12
C ILE A 10 16.67 48.62 30.96
N ILE A 11 15.47 48.60 30.37
CA ILE A 11 15.19 47.98 29.07
C ILE A 11 15.65 48.96 28.00
N GLN A 12 16.64 48.58 27.18
CA GLN A 12 16.99 49.34 25.99
C GLN A 12 17.23 48.40 24.80
N LYS A 13 16.46 48.61 23.73
CA LYS A 13 16.62 47.94 22.42
C LYS A 13 17.78 48.57 21.65
N ASN A 14 18.56 47.75 20.96
CA ASN A 14 19.37 48.01 19.75
C ASN A 14 19.68 46.62 19.13
N SER A 15 19.46 46.27 17.85
CA SER A 15 19.87 46.86 16.56
C SER A 15 21.39 46.84 16.36
N LEU A 16 22.04 46.37 15.28
CA LEU A 16 21.73 45.73 13.97
C LEU A 16 22.89 44.72 13.70
N HIS A 17 22.97 43.81 12.71
CA HIS A 17 22.62 43.74 11.28
C HIS A 17 22.47 42.23 10.90
N CYS A 18 21.92 41.77 9.76
CA CYS A 18 22.25 42.20 8.40
C CYS A 18 21.17 41.83 7.35
N GLN A 19 21.08 42.68 6.31
CA GLN A 19 20.58 42.45 4.94
C GLN A 19 19.18 41.83 4.69
N ALA A 20 18.24 42.70 4.28
CA ALA A 20 17.17 42.38 3.34
C ALA A 20 16.95 43.57 2.38
N LEU A 21 16.98 43.30 1.07
CA LEU A 21 16.73 44.20 -0.07
C LEU A 21 16.22 43.31 -1.23
N SER A 22 15.27 43.68 -2.08
CA SER A 22 14.19 44.66 -2.01
C SER A 22 13.15 44.24 -3.07
N TRP A 23 11.86 44.44 -2.83
CA TRP A 23 10.81 44.20 -3.84
C TRP A 23 10.10 45.51 -4.16
N GLN A 24 10.31 46.06 -5.35
CA GLN A 24 9.50 47.14 -5.91
C GLN A 24 9.13 46.86 -7.37
N ARG A 25 7.87 47.16 -7.69
CA ARG A 25 7.30 47.16 -9.04
C ARG A 25 7.89 48.31 -9.87
N PHE A 26 8.21 48.08 -11.14
CA PHE A 26 8.00 49.01 -12.27
C PHE A 26 7.98 48.15 -13.56
N ALA A 27 6.88 48.13 -14.32
CA ALA A 27 6.59 49.01 -15.44
C ALA A 27 7.56 48.86 -16.63
N PHE A 28 7.13 48.10 -17.66
CA PHE A 28 7.84 48.03 -18.95
C PHE A 28 7.41 49.18 -19.87
N ALA A 29 8.30 50.13 -20.08
CA ALA A 29 8.20 51.11 -21.17
C ALA A 29 8.96 50.61 -22.42
N LYS A 30 8.49 51.01 -23.60
CA LYS A 30 9.17 50.73 -24.88
C LYS A 30 10.49 51.49 -24.98
N CYS A 31 11.51 50.86 -25.57
CA CYS A 31 12.42 51.56 -26.48
C CYS A 31 12.93 50.63 -27.59
N VAL A 32 13.54 51.22 -28.62
CA VAL A 32 13.71 50.67 -29.97
C VAL A 32 15.21 50.51 -30.32
N SER A 33 15.48 49.73 -31.38
CA SER A 33 16.77 49.54 -32.08
C SER A 33 17.71 48.47 -31.46
N SER A 34 18.55 47.76 -32.21
CA SER A 34 18.91 47.91 -33.64
C SER A 34 19.33 46.58 -34.32
N SER A 35 19.02 46.48 -35.61
CA SER A 35 19.87 45.95 -36.70
C SER A 35 20.68 44.64 -36.54
N SER A 36 20.23 43.58 -37.22
CA SER A 36 21.02 42.89 -38.28
C SER A 36 20.12 42.03 -39.17
N ARG A 37 20.47 41.83 -40.45
CA ARG A 37 19.62 41.22 -41.49
C ARG A 37 20.26 39.98 -42.15
N LEU A 38 19.44 39.30 -42.98
CA LEU A 38 19.69 38.22 -43.97
C LEU A 38 19.78 36.79 -43.37
N CYS A 39 19.29 35.71 -44.03
CA CYS A 39 18.52 35.62 -45.29
C CYS A 39 17.60 34.36 -45.41
N VAL A 40 16.53 34.49 -46.22
CA VAL A 40 15.92 33.56 -47.21
C VAL A 40 16.32 32.06 -47.11
N SER A 41 15.37 31.11 -47.00
CA SER A 41 14.58 30.65 -48.16
C SER A 41 13.31 29.84 -47.80
N VAL A 42 12.18 30.17 -48.44
CA VAL A 42 11.02 29.28 -48.60
C VAL A 42 10.59 29.33 -50.06
N ARG A 43 10.48 28.17 -50.72
CA ARG A 43 9.93 28.05 -52.08
C ARG A 43 8.41 28.04 -52.02
N ASN A 44 7.78 28.94 -52.77
CA ASN A 44 6.35 28.91 -53.07
C ASN A 44 6.10 28.19 -54.40
N SER A 45 4.97 27.48 -54.51
CA SER A 45 4.36 27.12 -55.80
C SER A 45 2.83 27.29 -55.76
N CYS A 46 2.40 28.47 -56.22
CA CYS A 46 1.15 28.78 -56.94
C CYS A 46 -0.22 28.28 -56.42
N GLY A 47 -1.13 29.23 -56.18
CA GLY A 47 -2.56 29.05 -56.49
C GLY A 47 -3.56 29.77 -55.57
N GLY A 48 -4.00 30.98 -55.94
CA GLY A 48 -5.16 31.63 -55.30
C GLY A 48 -5.00 33.15 -55.14
N ARG A 49 -5.90 33.93 -55.75
CA ARG A 49 -5.91 35.40 -55.67
C ARG A 49 -6.76 35.87 -54.49
N GLY A 50 -6.34 36.92 -53.80
CA GLY A 50 -7.15 37.61 -52.78
C GLY A 50 -6.31 38.51 -51.88
N GLY A 51 -6.03 39.74 -52.31
CA GLY A 51 -5.32 40.71 -51.48
C GLY A 51 -6.25 41.29 -50.41
N LEU A 52 -5.86 41.21 -49.13
CA LEU A 52 -6.56 41.90 -48.04
C LEU A 52 -5.76 43.11 -47.58
N ARG A 53 -6.33 44.30 -47.76
CA ARG A 53 -5.78 45.58 -47.29
C ARG A 53 -6.27 45.81 -45.86
N VAL A 54 -5.38 45.72 -44.87
CA VAL A 54 -5.76 45.96 -43.47
C VAL A 54 -5.89 47.46 -43.23
N SER A 55 -7.13 47.89 -42.97
CA SER A 55 -7.47 49.20 -42.42
C SER A 55 -8.05 48.97 -41.02
N CYS A 56 -7.44 49.53 -39.98
CA CYS A 56 -7.93 49.40 -38.62
C CYS A 56 -8.91 50.54 -38.31
N GLU A 57 -10.21 50.25 -38.37
CA GLU A 57 -11.22 51.00 -37.63
C GLU A 57 -11.95 50.05 -36.68
N GLY A 58 -12.34 50.56 -35.51
CA GLY A 58 -12.69 49.73 -34.37
C GLY A 58 -14.17 49.39 -34.25
N ALA A 59 -14.42 48.59 -33.20
CA ALA A 59 -15.70 48.26 -32.56
C ALA A 59 -16.38 46.93 -32.95
N ARG A 60 -16.81 46.25 -31.88
CA ARG A 60 -17.72 45.09 -31.78
C ARG A 60 -17.18 43.73 -32.25
N ILE A 61 -17.03 42.85 -31.27
CA ILE A 61 -16.88 41.40 -31.43
C ILE A 61 -18.27 40.81 -31.23
N ASP A 62 -18.93 40.38 -32.30
CA ASP A 62 -20.09 39.51 -32.21
C ASP A 62 -19.61 38.05 -32.14
N VAL A 63 -20.07 37.33 -31.11
CA VAL A 63 -19.76 35.91 -30.91
C VAL A 63 -20.65 35.09 -31.84
N ILE A 64 -20.07 34.52 -32.90
CA ILE A 64 -20.76 33.56 -33.74
C ILE A 64 -20.88 32.23 -32.98
N GLU A 65 -22.08 31.95 -32.48
CA GLU A 65 -22.40 30.63 -31.91
C GLU A 65 -22.16 29.53 -32.94
N ARG A 66 -21.29 28.57 -32.60
CA ARG A 66 -21.27 27.29 -33.32
C ARG A 66 -22.52 26.52 -32.94
N LYS A 67 -23.48 26.44 -33.88
CA LYS A 67 -24.63 25.52 -33.78
C LYS A 67 -24.14 24.13 -33.36
N LYS A 68 -24.74 23.59 -32.31
CA LYS A 68 -24.57 22.18 -31.94
C LYS A 68 -24.92 21.31 -33.15
N SER A 69 -23.99 20.48 -33.58
CA SER A 69 -24.35 19.31 -34.38
C SER A 69 -25.03 18.32 -33.45
N GLU A 70 -26.20 17.82 -33.84
CA GLU A 70 -26.97 16.85 -33.06
C GLU A 70 -26.28 15.49 -33.09
N ASN A 71 -25.32 15.29 -32.18
CA ASN A 71 -24.89 13.94 -31.82
C ASN A 71 -25.89 13.38 -30.82
N LEU A 72 -26.40 12.18 -31.14
CA LEU A 72 -27.31 11.41 -30.28
C LEU A 72 -26.76 11.33 -28.84
N GLY A 73 -27.64 11.61 -27.88
CA GLY A 73 -27.27 11.77 -26.48
C GLY A 73 -26.85 10.45 -25.82
N VAL A 74 -25.54 10.20 -25.79
CA VAL A 74 -24.90 9.47 -24.69
C VAL A 74 -24.80 10.44 -23.53
N ASP A 75 -25.47 10.13 -22.41
CA ASP A 75 -25.55 11.01 -21.24
C ASP A 75 -24.15 11.37 -20.71
N GLU A 76 -23.96 12.55 -20.14
CA GLU A 76 -22.63 12.93 -19.63
C GLU A 76 -22.20 12.04 -18.44
N SER A 77 -23.18 11.44 -17.75
CA SER A 77 -22.99 10.43 -16.70
C SER A 77 -22.31 9.14 -17.21
N GLU A 78 -22.62 8.68 -18.43
CA GLU A 78 -22.10 7.42 -18.98
C GLU A 78 -20.62 7.49 -19.38
N LYS A 79 -20.08 8.70 -19.50
CA LYS A 79 -18.71 8.96 -19.98
C LYS A 79 -17.65 9.04 -18.86
N GLN A 80 -18.04 8.87 -17.60
CA GLN A 80 -17.12 8.90 -16.46
C GLN A 80 -16.95 7.51 -15.84
N LEU A 81 -15.69 7.18 -15.53
CA LEU A 81 -15.35 6.05 -14.67
C LEU A 81 -15.72 6.41 -13.22
N THR A 82 -16.30 5.49 -12.46
CA THR A 82 -16.86 5.80 -11.12
C THR A 82 -15.95 5.36 -9.98
N CYS A 83 -15.27 4.22 -10.14
CA CYS A 83 -14.49 3.56 -9.09
C CYS A 83 -13.35 2.72 -9.67
N VAL A 84 -12.43 2.28 -8.82
CA VAL A 84 -11.52 1.16 -9.12
C VAL A 84 -11.96 -0.04 -8.30
N MET A 85 -12.00 -1.23 -8.90
CA MET A 85 -12.20 -2.51 -8.20
C MET A 85 -10.94 -3.36 -8.35
N LYS A 86 -10.25 -3.65 -7.23
CA LYS A 86 -9.11 -4.57 -7.24
C LYS A 86 -9.49 -5.95 -6.75
N PHE A 87 -9.01 -6.99 -7.46
CA PHE A 87 -9.12 -8.39 -7.10
C PHE A 87 -7.74 -9.04 -6.95
N GLY A 88 -7.48 -9.66 -5.81
CA GLY A 88 -6.25 -10.40 -5.52
C GLY A 88 -6.26 -11.84 -6.04
N GLY A 89 -5.17 -12.56 -5.75
CA GLY A 89 -4.94 -13.87 -6.36
C GLY A 89 -5.93 -14.96 -5.96
N SER A 90 -6.41 -14.98 -4.72
CA SER A 90 -7.42 -15.96 -4.25
C SER A 90 -8.81 -15.72 -4.86
N SER A 91 -9.14 -14.46 -5.21
CA SER A 91 -10.32 -14.10 -6.02
C SER A 91 -10.21 -14.54 -7.49
N LEU A 92 -9.02 -14.91 -7.97
CA LEU A 92 -8.75 -15.27 -9.38
C LEU A 92 -8.16 -16.69 -9.54
N ALA A 93 -8.18 -17.50 -8.47
CA ALA A 93 -7.44 -18.76 -8.40
C ALA A 93 -7.94 -19.89 -9.32
N SER A 94 -9.09 -19.72 -9.97
CA SER A 94 -9.65 -20.69 -10.93
C SER A 94 -10.68 -20.04 -11.84
N ALA A 95 -11.05 -20.73 -12.93
CA ALA A 95 -12.15 -20.33 -13.79
C ALA A 95 -13.44 -20.04 -13.00
N LYS A 96 -13.81 -20.90 -12.04
CA LYS A 96 -14.99 -20.67 -11.18
C LYS A 96 -14.93 -19.31 -10.48
N ARG A 97 -13.79 -18.98 -9.85
CA ARG A 97 -13.59 -17.72 -9.13
C ARG A 97 -13.64 -16.52 -10.09
N MET A 98 -13.09 -16.66 -11.31
CA MET A 98 -13.25 -15.64 -12.36
C MET A 98 -14.72 -15.46 -12.80
N ARG A 99 -15.56 -16.50 -12.82
CA ARG A 99 -17.01 -16.32 -13.07
C ARG A 99 -17.68 -15.53 -11.94
N GLU A 100 -17.39 -15.87 -10.68
CA GLU A 100 -17.87 -15.15 -9.50
C GLU A 100 -17.47 -13.65 -9.53
N VAL A 101 -16.23 -13.32 -9.92
CA VAL A 101 -15.76 -11.93 -10.07
C VAL A 101 -16.44 -11.20 -11.24
N ALA A 102 -16.71 -11.88 -12.37
CA ALA A 102 -17.45 -11.27 -13.48
C ALA A 102 -18.92 -11.00 -13.11
N GLU A 103 -19.59 -11.94 -12.45
CA GLU A 103 -20.95 -11.78 -11.90
C GLU A 103 -21.01 -10.61 -10.91
N LEU A 104 -19.98 -10.48 -10.05
CA LEU A 104 -19.85 -9.38 -9.11
C LEU A 104 -19.75 -8.01 -9.81
N ILE A 105 -18.90 -7.86 -10.82
CA ILE A 105 -18.78 -6.61 -11.60
C ILE A 105 -20.14 -6.25 -12.25
N LEU A 106 -20.86 -7.24 -12.77
CA LEU A 106 -22.16 -7.05 -13.41
C LEU A 106 -23.30 -6.78 -12.42
N SER A 107 -23.14 -7.12 -11.14
CA SER A 107 -24.13 -6.83 -10.10
C SER A 107 -24.28 -5.34 -9.78
N PHE A 108 -23.34 -4.50 -10.23
CA PHE A 108 -23.35 -3.04 -10.07
C PHE A 108 -23.52 -2.32 -11.43
N PRO A 109 -24.70 -2.43 -12.10
CA PRO A 109 -24.90 -1.93 -13.47
C PRO A 109 -24.83 -0.39 -13.61
N ASN A 110 -24.83 0.34 -12.50
CA ASN A 110 -24.66 1.80 -12.45
C ASN A 110 -23.20 2.22 -12.24
N GLU A 111 -22.30 1.30 -11.89
CA GLU A 111 -20.87 1.58 -11.75
C GLU A 111 -20.16 1.42 -13.11
N ARG A 112 -19.08 2.17 -13.29
CA ARG A 112 -18.17 2.11 -14.45
C ARG A 112 -16.75 1.89 -13.91
N PRO A 113 -16.41 0.65 -13.51
CA PRO A 113 -15.19 0.39 -12.79
C PRO A 113 -13.97 0.29 -13.71
N VAL A 114 -12.81 0.72 -13.21
CA VAL A 114 -11.51 0.19 -13.66
C VAL A 114 -11.21 -1.06 -12.83
N ILE A 115 -10.90 -2.18 -13.47
CA ILE A 115 -10.58 -3.43 -12.79
C ILE A 115 -9.06 -3.57 -12.70
N VAL A 116 -8.54 -3.89 -11.51
CA VAL A 116 -7.12 -4.21 -11.28
C VAL A 116 -7.00 -5.64 -10.80
N LEU A 117 -6.22 -6.47 -11.49
CA LEU A 117 -6.11 -7.90 -11.19
C LEU A 117 -4.68 -8.31 -10.81
N SER A 118 -4.58 -9.07 -9.73
CA SER A 118 -3.37 -9.84 -9.40
C SER A 118 -3.24 -11.12 -10.24
N ALA A 119 -2.10 -11.80 -10.11
CA ALA A 119 -1.86 -13.09 -10.73
C ALA A 119 -2.76 -14.19 -10.12
N MET A 120 -3.03 -15.27 -10.85
CA MET A 120 -3.98 -16.30 -10.43
C MET A 120 -3.46 -17.13 -9.25
N GLY A 121 -4.15 -17.10 -8.11
CA GLY A 121 -3.81 -17.88 -6.92
C GLY A 121 -2.36 -17.67 -6.46
N LYS A 122 -1.56 -18.74 -6.45
CA LYS A 122 -0.15 -18.73 -6.01
C LYS A 122 0.87 -18.57 -7.16
N THR A 123 0.45 -18.16 -8.35
CA THR A 123 1.32 -18.13 -9.54
C THR A 123 2.55 -17.23 -9.39
N THR A 124 2.45 -16.06 -8.74
CA THR A 124 3.62 -15.20 -8.46
C THR A 124 4.70 -15.93 -7.65
N ASN A 125 4.29 -16.64 -6.58
CA ASN A 125 5.21 -17.42 -5.76
C ASN A 125 5.80 -18.61 -6.53
N LYS A 126 5.00 -19.24 -7.40
CA LYS A 126 5.47 -20.31 -8.30
C LYS A 126 6.44 -19.80 -9.38
N LEU A 127 6.25 -18.58 -9.91
CA LEU A 127 7.18 -17.94 -10.85
C LEU A 127 8.53 -17.66 -10.20
N LEU A 128 8.55 -17.14 -8.97
CA LEU A 128 9.78 -16.93 -8.20
C LEU A 128 10.55 -18.23 -7.98
N LEU A 129 9.88 -19.26 -7.45
CA LEU A 129 10.45 -20.59 -7.23
C LEU A 129 10.94 -21.25 -8.53
N ALA A 130 10.24 -21.06 -9.65
CA ALA A 130 10.68 -21.54 -10.97
C ALA A 130 12.00 -20.87 -11.40
N GLY A 131 12.14 -19.56 -11.18
CA GLY A 131 13.36 -18.82 -11.46
C GLY A 131 14.55 -19.28 -10.60
N GLU A 132 14.32 -19.47 -9.31
CA GLU A 132 15.34 -19.96 -8.36
C GLU A 132 15.80 -21.39 -8.72
N LYS A 133 14.87 -22.30 -9.06
CA LYS A 133 15.21 -23.64 -9.56
C LYS A 133 15.93 -23.60 -10.91
N ALA A 134 15.53 -22.70 -11.83
CA ALA A 134 16.16 -22.59 -13.15
C ALA A 134 17.66 -22.27 -13.07
N VAL A 135 18.09 -21.44 -12.12
CA VAL A 135 19.52 -21.11 -11.89
C VAL A 135 20.39 -22.36 -11.65
N SER A 136 19.83 -23.41 -11.02
CA SER A 136 20.58 -24.61 -10.61
C SER A 136 20.27 -25.88 -11.40
N CYS A 137 19.08 -26.02 -12.00
CA CYS A 137 18.63 -27.29 -12.61
C CYS A 137 19.35 -27.69 -13.90
N GLY A 138 19.95 -26.72 -14.61
CA GLY A 138 20.54 -26.91 -15.94
C GLY A 138 19.52 -26.94 -17.08
N VAL A 139 19.98 -26.58 -18.28
CA VAL A 139 19.14 -26.22 -19.44
C VAL A 139 18.21 -27.34 -19.92
N THR A 140 18.67 -28.60 -19.85
CA THR A 140 17.88 -29.76 -20.32
C THR A 140 16.68 -30.10 -19.43
N ASN A 141 16.64 -29.56 -18.21
CA ASN A 141 15.71 -30.00 -17.16
C ASN A 141 14.58 -28.98 -16.89
N ILE A 142 14.52 -27.88 -17.64
CA ILE A 142 13.57 -26.77 -17.38
C ILE A 142 12.12 -27.19 -17.62
N SER A 143 11.87 -28.00 -18.65
CA SER A 143 10.56 -28.60 -18.90
C SER A 143 10.09 -29.54 -17.77
N CYS A 144 11.01 -29.92 -16.87
CA CYS A 144 10.75 -30.75 -15.70
C CYS A 144 10.65 -29.93 -14.40
N ILE A 145 10.62 -28.59 -14.45
CA ILE A 145 10.37 -27.74 -13.28
C ILE A 145 8.87 -27.83 -12.93
N ASP A 146 8.55 -28.41 -11.77
CA ASP A 146 7.17 -28.61 -11.29
C ASP A 146 6.35 -27.32 -11.21
N GLU A 147 7.01 -26.20 -10.91
CA GLU A 147 6.38 -24.87 -10.90
C GLU A 147 5.93 -24.43 -12.30
N LEU A 148 6.71 -24.72 -13.35
CA LEU A 148 6.39 -24.35 -14.72
C LEU A 148 5.23 -25.19 -15.26
N SER A 149 5.23 -26.50 -15.00
CA SER A 149 4.09 -27.37 -15.36
C SER A 149 2.82 -26.97 -14.61
N PHE A 150 2.90 -26.71 -13.29
CA PHE A 150 1.78 -26.18 -12.51
C PHE A 150 1.21 -24.87 -13.08
N ILE A 151 2.08 -23.94 -13.50
CA ILE A 151 1.66 -22.67 -14.10
C ILE A 151 0.95 -22.93 -15.44
N LYS A 152 1.52 -23.73 -16.33
CA LYS A 152 0.88 -24.08 -17.61
C LYS A 152 -0.48 -24.73 -17.41
N ASP A 153 -0.53 -25.82 -16.63
CA ASP A 153 -1.74 -26.58 -16.35
C ASP A 153 -2.85 -25.72 -15.72
N LEU A 154 -2.51 -24.76 -14.85
CA LEU A 154 -3.49 -23.86 -14.25
C LEU A 154 -4.12 -22.90 -15.27
N HIS A 155 -3.32 -22.31 -16.16
CA HIS A 155 -3.82 -21.36 -17.14
C HIS A 155 -4.53 -22.06 -18.29
N ASP A 156 -3.99 -23.15 -18.83
CA ASP A 156 -4.64 -23.98 -19.87
C ASP A 156 -6.01 -24.48 -19.41
N ARG A 157 -6.09 -25.10 -18.22
CA ARG A 157 -7.36 -25.58 -17.66
C ARG A 157 -8.36 -24.45 -17.44
N THR A 158 -7.90 -23.28 -17.00
CA THR A 158 -8.77 -22.12 -16.79
C THR A 158 -9.32 -21.58 -18.11
N VAL A 159 -8.49 -21.50 -19.14
CA VAL A 159 -8.91 -21.12 -20.50
C VAL A 159 -9.93 -22.12 -21.06
N ASP A 160 -9.68 -23.43 -20.92
CA ASP A 160 -10.62 -24.48 -21.33
C ASP A 160 -11.97 -24.39 -20.59
N GLU A 161 -11.94 -24.26 -19.25
CA GLU A 161 -13.15 -24.17 -18.42
C GLU A 161 -13.97 -22.89 -18.70
N LEU A 162 -13.31 -21.78 -19.02
CA LEU A 162 -13.99 -20.56 -19.50
C LEU A 162 -14.36 -20.66 -21.00
N GLY A 163 -13.81 -21.64 -21.71
CA GLY A 163 -13.96 -21.88 -23.15
C GLY A 163 -13.46 -20.73 -24.01
N ILE A 164 -12.30 -20.18 -23.65
CA ILE A 164 -11.61 -19.10 -24.35
C ILE A 164 -10.57 -19.72 -25.31
N ASP A 165 -10.08 -18.96 -26.28
CA ASP A 165 -8.98 -19.43 -27.14
C ASP A 165 -7.64 -19.46 -26.36
N ARG A 166 -6.93 -20.58 -26.43
CA ARG A 166 -5.59 -20.77 -25.85
C ARG A 166 -4.53 -19.88 -26.49
N SER A 167 -4.75 -19.39 -27.71
CA SER A 167 -3.84 -18.45 -28.38
C SER A 167 -3.52 -17.19 -27.55
N ILE A 168 -4.45 -16.79 -26.67
CA ILE A 168 -4.32 -15.60 -25.80
C ILE A 168 -3.18 -15.73 -24.78
N ILE A 169 -2.88 -16.95 -24.32
CA ILE A 169 -1.83 -17.23 -23.34
C ILE A 169 -0.63 -18.00 -23.90
N ALA A 170 -0.78 -18.66 -25.06
CA ALA A 170 0.27 -19.50 -25.65
C ALA A 170 1.62 -18.77 -25.76
N THR A 171 1.63 -17.57 -26.36
CA THR A 171 2.85 -16.75 -26.49
C THR A 171 3.50 -16.40 -25.15
N HIS A 172 2.70 -16.13 -24.11
CA HIS A 172 3.22 -15.80 -22.77
C HIS A 172 3.81 -17.04 -22.07
N LEU A 173 3.22 -18.23 -22.26
CA LEU A 173 3.76 -19.49 -21.74
C LEU A 173 5.03 -19.92 -22.47
N GLU A 174 5.12 -19.65 -23.78
CA GLU A 174 6.33 -19.86 -24.58
C GLU A 174 7.46 -18.90 -24.15
N GLU A 175 7.18 -17.60 -24.05
CA GLU A 175 8.15 -16.59 -23.59
C GLU A 175 8.64 -16.87 -22.16
N LEU A 176 7.75 -17.28 -21.25
CA LEU A 176 8.11 -17.71 -19.89
C LEU A 176 9.10 -18.88 -19.90
N GLU A 177 8.85 -19.90 -20.74
CA GLU A 177 9.76 -21.04 -20.87
C GLU A 177 11.11 -20.62 -21.49
N GLN A 178 11.12 -19.71 -22.46
CA GLN A 178 12.37 -19.17 -23.03
C GLN A 178 13.16 -18.32 -22.02
N LEU A 179 12.48 -17.55 -21.16
CA LEU A 179 13.11 -16.80 -20.08
C LEU A 179 13.78 -17.73 -19.07
N LEU A 180 13.10 -18.81 -18.65
CA LEU A 180 13.67 -19.83 -17.78
C LEU A 180 14.86 -20.57 -18.44
N LYS A 181 14.84 -20.75 -19.77
CA LYS A 181 16.00 -21.22 -20.56
C LYS A 181 17.17 -20.25 -20.50
N GLY A 182 16.93 -18.95 -20.67
CA GLY A 182 17.96 -17.92 -20.49
C GLY A 182 18.58 -17.95 -19.08
N ILE A 183 17.74 -18.00 -18.04
CA ILE A 183 18.19 -18.04 -16.63
C ILE A 183 19.05 -19.28 -16.35
N ALA A 184 18.64 -20.47 -16.82
CA ALA A 184 19.39 -21.71 -16.61
C ALA A 184 20.68 -21.81 -17.44
N MET A 185 20.73 -21.16 -18.61
CA MET A 185 21.94 -21.06 -19.43
C MET A 185 22.99 -20.15 -18.79
N LEU A 186 22.56 -19.00 -18.25
CA LEU A 186 23.44 -18.02 -17.63
C LEU A 186 23.79 -18.37 -16.17
N LYS A 187 22.92 -19.12 -15.49
CA LYS A 187 22.95 -19.37 -14.03
C LYS A 187 22.88 -18.09 -13.20
N GLU A 188 22.16 -17.09 -13.71
CA GLU A 188 22.00 -15.78 -13.09
C GLU A 188 20.53 -15.34 -13.11
N LEU A 189 20.01 -14.91 -11.96
CA LEU A 189 18.68 -14.32 -11.82
C LEU A 189 18.82 -12.90 -11.25
N THR A 190 19.00 -11.91 -12.13
CA THR A 190 19.11 -10.51 -11.71
C THR A 190 17.76 -9.97 -11.19
N PRO A 191 17.73 -8.91 -10.35
CA PRO A 191 16.49 -8.26 -9.93
C PRO A 191 15.60 -7.83 -11.11
N ARG A 192 16.20 -7.35 -12.21
CA ARG A 192 15.49 -7.02 -13.45
C ARG A 192 14.87 -8.24 -14.12
N SER A 193 15.61 -9.35 -14.20
CA SER A 193 15.10 -10.62 -14.74
C SER A 193 13.97 -11.19 -13.87
N ARG A 194 14.06 -11.02 -12.55
CA ARG A 194 13.04 -11.41 -11.56
C ARG A 194 11.74 -10.62 -11.73
N ASP A 195 11.82 -9.29 -11.89
CA ASP A 195 10.64 -8.45 -12.14
C ASP A 195 9.93 -8.83 -13.46
N TYR A 196 10.71 -9.07 -14.52
CA TYR A 196 10.15 -9.56 -15.78
C TYR A 196 9.51 -10.95 -15.61
N LEU A 197 10.16 -11.88 -14.91
CA LEU A 197 9.68 -13.23 -14.66
C LEU A 197 8.33 -13.26 -13.93
N VAL A 198 8.13 -12.42 -12.91
CA VAL A 198 6.85 -12.39 -12.18
C VAL A 198 5.75 -11.64 -12.92
N SER A 199 6.08 -10.76 -13.87
CA SER A 199 5.10 -10.00 -14.65
C SER A 199 4.12 -10.89 -15.43
N PHE A 200 4.60 -12.03 -15.91
CA PHE A 200 3.80 -13.04 -16.63
C PHE A 200 2.52 -13.45 -15.89
N GLY A 201 2.53 -13.49 -14.56
CA GLY A 201 1.37 -13.89 -13.76
C GLY A 201 0.17 -12.95 -13.91
N GLU A 202 0.38 -11.64 -13.82
CA GLU A 202 -0.68 -10.64 -14.00
C GLU A 202 -1.00 -10.41 -15.49
N CYS A 203 0.01 -10.47 -16.36
CA CYS A 203 -0.18 -10.37 -17.81
C CYS A 203 -1.12 -11.45 -18.34
N MET A 204 -0.97 -12.71 -17.92
CA MET A 204 -1.88 -13.80 -18.30
C MET A 204 -3.25 -13.68 -17.61
N SER A 205 -3.28 -13.41 -16.29
CA SER A 205 -4.53 -13.27 -15.50
C SER A 205 -5.47 -12.23 -16.12
N THR A 206 -4.96 -11.04 -16.45
CA THR A 206 -5.74 -9.95 -17.05
C THR A 206 -6.23 -10.26 -18.46
N ARG A 207 -5.41 -10.95 -19.28
CA ARG A 207 -5.78 -11.35 -20.64
C ARG A 207 -6.87 -12.40 -20.66
N ILE A 208 -6.79 -13.43 -19.81
CA ILE A 208 -7.85 -14.43 -19.62
C ILE A 208 -9.15 -13.74 -19.19
N PHE A 209 -9.08 -12.87 -18.18
CA PHE A 209 -10.28 -12.24 -17.64
C PHE A 209 -10.97 -11.28 -18.62
N ALA A 210 -10.19 -10.45 -19.34
CA ALA A 210 -10.74 -9.58 -20.37
C ALA A 210 -11.36 -10.37 -21.54
N ALA A 211 -10.73 -11.47 -21.96
CA ALA A 211 -11.29 -12.36 -22.96
C ALA A 211 -12.59 -13.05 -22.50
N TYR A 212 -12.65 -13.44 -21.22
CA TYR A 212 -13.86 -14.00 -20.61
C TYR A 212 -15.03 -13.03 -20.65
N LEU A 213 -14.82 -11.79 -20.19
CA LEU A 213 -15.85 -10.74 -20.22
C LEU A 213 -16.39 -10.52 -21.64
N ASN A 214 -15.51 -10.36 -22.63
CA ASN A 214 -15.92 -10.19 -24.02
C ASN A 214 -16.71 -11.40 -24.55
N LYS A 215 -16.34 -12.64 -24.16
CA LYS A 215 -17.07 -13.85 -24.53
C LYS A 215 -18.51 -13.87 -23.96
N ILE A 216 -18.73 -13.36 -22.75
CA ILE A 216 -20.07 -13.25 -22.15
C ILE A 216 -20.83 -11.97 -22.57
N GLY A 217 -20.34 -11.25 -23.59
CA GLY A 217 -20.98 -10.06 -24.15
C GLY A 217 -20.65 -8.74 -23.43
N VAL A 218 -19.74 -8.75 -22.47
CA VAL A 218 -19.34 -7.58 -21.68
C VAL A 218 -18.08 -6.99 -22.28
N LYS A 219 -18.19 -5.80 -22.87
CA LYS A 219 -17.06 -5.17 -23.56
C LYS A 219 -15.96 -4.80 -22.57
N ALA A 220 -14.80 -5.44 -22.71
CA ALA A 220 -13.65 -5.24 -21.82
C ALA A 220 -12.35 -5.10 -22.62
N ARG A 221 -11.39 -4.35 -22.10
CA ARG A 221 -10.08 -4.15 -22.74
C ARG A 221 -8.96 -4.36 -21.73
N GLN A 222 -8.03 -5.25 -22.07
CA GLN A 222 -6.85 -5.51 -21.25
C GLN A 222 -5.81 -4.39 -21.40
N TYR A 223 -5.13 -4.08 -20.30
CA TYR A 223 -4.06 -3.10 -20.24
C TYR A 223 -2.91 -3.58 -19.36
N ASP A 224 -1.70 -3.56 -19.90
CA ASP A 224 -0.49 -3.67 -19.09
C ASP A 224 -0.14 -2.31 -18.48
N ALA A 225 0.02 -2.27 -17.16
CA ALA A 225 0.30 -1.03 -16.40
C ALA A 225 1.53 -0.28 -16.97
N PHE A 226 2.57 -1.05 -17.30
CA PHE A 226 3.82 -0.54 -17.88
C PHE A 226 3.64 0.16 -19.23
N ASP A 227 2.60 -0.12 -20.01
CA ASP A 227 2.36 0.53 -21.30
C ASP A 227 1.30 1.64 -21.27
N ILE A 228 0.48 1.73 -20.21
CA ILE A 228 -0.50 2.83 -20.04
C ILE A 228 0.03 4.05 -19.28
N GLY A 229 1.28 4.00 -18.81
CA GLY A 229 1.94 5.13 -18.17
C GLY A 229 2.20 4.97 -16.67
N PHE A 230 2.25 3.76 -16.11
CA PHE A 230 2.90 3.54 -14.83
C PHE A 230 4.42 3.71 -14.98
N ILE A 231 4.94 4.84 -14.52
CA ILE A 231 6.35 5.21 -14.60
C ILE A 231 6.96 5.09 -13.21
N THR A 232 8.02 4.30 -13.08
CA THR A 232 8.69 4.04 -11.80
C THR A 232 10.16 4.45 -11.81
N THR A 233 10.79 4.41 -10.64
CA THR A 233 12.25 4.31 -10.55
C THR A 233 12.76 3.00 -11.18
N ASP A 234 14.08 2.89 -11.34
CA ASP A 234 14.77 1.69 -11.86
C ASP A 234 15.13 0.70 -10.72
N ASP A 235 14.57 0.87 -9.52
CA ASP A 235 14.84 0.05 -8.33
C ASP A 235 13.99 -1.22 -8.35
N PHE A 236 14.38 -2.18 -9.20
CA PHE A 236 13.68 -3.46 -9.38
C PHE A 236 13.36 -4.17 -8.05
N THR A 237 12.28 -4.95 -8.03
CA THR A 237 11.65 -5.62 -6.88
C THR A 237 10.90 -4.73 -5.88
N ASN A 238 11.13 -3.41 -5.88
CA ASN A 238 10.44 -2.46 -5.01
C ASN A 238 10.45 -1.04 -5.59
N ALA A 239 10.06 -0.89 -6.86
CA ALA A 239 10.18 0.36 -7.58
C ALA A 239 9.13 1.40 -7.12
N ASP A 240 9.55 2.64 -6.90
CA ASP A 240 8.64 3.71 -6.48
C ASP A 240 7.96 4.38 -7.69
N ILE A 241 6.67 4.70 -7.57
CA ILE A 241 5.88 5.37 -8.61
C ILE A 241 6.28 6.85 -8.68
N LEU A 242 6.61 7.33 -9.88
CA LEU A 242 6.90 8.74 -10.13
C LEU A 242 5.62 9.54 -10.42
N GLU A 243 5.59 10.81 -9.99
CA GLU A 243 4.45 11.73 -10.18
C GLU A 243 4.00 11.89 -11.64
N ALA A 244 4.88 11.64 -12.62
CA ALA A 244 4.54 11.61 -14.05
C ALA A 244 3.48 10.55 -14.41
N THR A 245 3.29 9.54 -13.55
CA THR A 245 2.30 8.46 -13.72
C THR A 245 0.87 8.99 -13.73
N TYR A 246 0.50 9.86 -12.79
CA TYR A 246 -0.89 10.30 -12.64
C TYR A 246 -1.46 10.95 -13.93
N PRO A 247 -0.83 11.97 -14.55
CA PRO A 247 -1.34 12.54 -15.80
C PRO A 247 -1.21 11.58 -17.00
N ALA A 248 -0.24 10.67 -17.01
CA ALA A 248 -0.07 9.70 -18.11
C ALA A 248 -1.18 8.64 -18.13
N VAL A 249 -1.41 7.98 -16.99
CA VAL A 249 -2.48 7.00 -16.78
C VAL A 249 -3.85 7.64 -17.02
N ALA A 250 -4.08 8.84 -16.47
CA ALA A 250 -5.35 9.56 -16.65
C ALA A 250 -5.64 9.85 -18.12
N LYS A 251 -4.65 10.37 -18.86
CA LYS A 251 -4.78 10.65 -20.29
C LYS A 251 -5.07 9.38 -21.10
N ARG A 252 -4.42 8.25 -20.77
CA ARG A 252 -4.60 7.00 -21.51
C ARG A 252 -5.96 6.36 -21.24
N LEU A 253 -6.34 6.20 -19.97
CA LEU A 253 -7.60 5.53 -19.61
C LEU A 253 -8.82 6.38 -19.98
N HIS A 254 -8.84 7.69 -19.71
CA HIS A 254 -9.95 8.55 -20.15
C HIS A 254 -10.03 8.67 -21.67
N GLY A 255 -8.88 8.81 -22.36
CA GLY A 255 -8.85 8.94 -23.83
C GLY A 255 -9.42 7.70 -24.53
N ASP A 256 -9.04 6.51 -24.06
CA ASP A 256 -9.56 5.26 -24.60
C ASP A 256 -11.03 5.06 -24.24
N TRP A 257 -11.44 5.31 -22.99
CA TRP A 257 -12.84 5.18 -22.52
C TRP A 257 -13.82 6.06 -23.30
N ILE A 258 -13.46 7.33 -23.55
CA ILE A 258 -14.27 8.27 -24.35
C ILE A 258 -14.39 7.82 -25.81
N THR A 259 -13.36 7.16 -26.33
CA THR A 259 -13.34 6.65 -27.72
C THR A 259 -14.11 5.35 -27.85
N ASP A 260 -14.04 4.48 -26.85
CA ASP A 260 -14.63 3.15 -26.83
C ASP A 260 -14.93 2.71 -25.39
N LEU A 261 -16.22 2.63 -25.05
CA LEU A 261 -16.71 2.24 -23.72
C LEU A 261 -16.47 0.73 -23.47
N ALA A 262 -15.25 0.40 -23.06
CA ALA A 262 -14.81 -0.95 -22.71
C ALA A 262 -14.21 -0.93 -21.30
N ILE A 263 -14.66 -1.86 -20.43
CA ILE A 263 -14.18 -1.97 -19.04
C ILE A 263 -12.65 -2.18 -19.04
N PRO A 264 -11.85 -1.27 -18.46
CA PRO A 264 -10.40 -1.43 -18.42
C PRO A 264 -9.99 -2.51 -17.41
N ILE A 265 -9.27 -3.54 -17.88
CA ILE A 265 -8.73 -4.64 -17.08
C ILE A 265 -7.21 -4.48 -17.00
N VAL A 266 -6.72 -3.91 -15.90
CA VAL A 266 -5.32 -3.49 -15.72
C VAL A 266 -4.54 -4.50 -14.87
N THR A 267 -3.28 -4.76 -15.22
CA THR A 267 -2.36 -5.51 -14.34
C THR A 267 -2.14 -4.76 -13.03
N GLY A 268 -2.11 -5.47 -11.91
CA GLY A 268 -1.75 -4.95 -10.59
C GLY A 268 -0.31 -4.42 -10.47
N PHE A 269 0.58 -5.16 -9.80
CA PHE A 269 1.85 -4.67 -9.22
C PHE A 269 2.98 -4.28 -10.20
N LEU A 270 2.67 -3.95 -11.46
CA LEU A 270 3.66 -3.71 -12.52
C LEU A 270 3.82 -2.23 -12.87
N GLY A 271 5.03 -1.87 -13.33
CA GLY A 271 5.35 -0.54 -13.85
C GLY A 271 6.47 -0.56 -14.88
N LYS A 272 6.87 0.63 -15.35
CA LYS A 272 7.94 0.81 -16.33
C LYS A 272 9.01 1.74 -15.77
N ALA A 273 10.22 1.22 -15.66
CA ALA A 273 11.39 1.98 -15.20
C ALA A 273 11.68 3.18 -16.11
N TRP A 274 11.83 4.37 -15.53
CA TRP A 274 12.02 5.62 -16.28
C TRP A 274 13.27 5.61 -17.17
N ARG A 275 14.40 5.06 -16.73
CA ARG A 275 15.67 5.15 -17.46
C ARG A 275 15.91 3.95 -18.38
N THR A 276 15.65 2.74 -17.89
CA THR A 276 15.87 1.50 -18.66
C THR A 276 14.68 1.07 -19.52
N CYS A 277 13.49 1.67 -19.33
CA CYS A 277 12.22 1.25 -19.95
C CYS A 277 11.85 -0.23 -19.70
N ALA A 278 12.49 -0.88 -18.73
CA ALA A 278 12.22 -2.26 -18.35
C ALA A 278 10.96 -2.35 -17.48
N ILE A 279 10.34 -3.54 -17.46
CA ILE A 279 9.24 -3.84 -16.54
C ILE A 279 9.80 -3.90 -15.12
N THR A 280 9.10 -3.26 -14.19
CA THR A 280 9.39 -3.22 -12.75
C THR A 280 8.22 -3.76 -11.95
N THR A 281 8.49 -4.21 -10.73
CA THR A 281 7.44 -4.51 -9.74
C THR A 281 7.41 -3.46 -8.63
N LEU A 282 6.19 -3.18 -8.16
CA LEU A 282 5.89 -2.17 -7.14
C LEU A 282 6.09 -2.66 -5.69
N GLY A 283 6.73 -3.82 -5.49
CA GLY A 283 6.96 -4.40 -4.17
C GLY A 283 5.69 -4.85 -3.43
N ARG A 284 5.71 -4.75 -2.09
CA ARG A 284 4.66 -5.29 -1.22
C ARG A 284 3.37 -4.46 -1.31
N GLY A 285 2.24 -5.15 -1.48
CA GLY A 285 0.93 -4.51 -1.71
C GLY A 285 0.83 -3.79 -3.07
N GLY A 286 1.68 -4.14 -4.04
CA GLY A 286 1.78 -3.40 -5.30
C GLY A 286 0.50 -3.39 -6.14
N SER A 287 -0.28 -4.48 -6.19
CA SER A 287 -1.57 -4.48 -6.92
C SER A 287 -2.59 -3.52 -6.26
N ASP A 288 -2.54 -3.34 -4.94
CA ASP A 288 -3.35 -2.36 -4.22
C ASP A 288 -2.86 -0.93 -4.49
N LEU A 289 -1.54 -0.73 -4.56
CA LEU A 289 -0.91 0.56 -4.89
C LEU A 289 -1.29 1.00 -6.31
N THR A 290 -1.40 0.07 -7.27
CA THR A 290 -1.92 0.35 -8.62
C THR A 290 -3.37 0.81 -8.58
N ALA A 291 -4.21 0.18 -7.77
CA ALA A 291 -5.61 0.56 -7.64
C ALA A 291 -5.78 1.97 -7.05
N THR A 292 -5.05 2.31 -6.00
CA THR A 292 -5.09 3.66 -5.42
C THR A 292 -4.43 4.71 -6.32
N THR A 293 -3.38 4.34 -7.07
CA THR A 293 -2.75 5.20 -8.08
C THR A 293 -3.71 5.56 -9.20
N ILE A 294 -4.45 4.59 -9.74
CA ILE A 294 -5.51 4.82 -10.74
C ILE A 294 -6.61 5.72 -10.14
N GLY A 295 -7.04 5.44 -8.90
CA GLY A 295 -8.01 6.28 -8.19
C GLY A 295 -7.58 7.75 -8.11
N LYS A 296 -6.34 8.02 -7.66
CA LYS A 296 -5.75 9.38 -7.60
C LYS A 296 -5.58 10.00 -9.00
N ALA A 297 -5.15 9.21 -9.99
CA ALA A 297 -4.94 9.69 -11.36
C ALA A 297 -6.23 10.17 -12.02
N LEU A 298 -7.33 9.42 -11.87
CA LEU A 298 -8.62 9.72 -12.50
C LEU A 298 -9.51 10.64 -11.63
N GLY A 299 -9.18 10.82 -10.35
CA GLY A 299 -9.96 11.64 -9.41
C GLY A 299 -11.29 10.98 -9.01
N LEU A 300 -11.29 9.66 -8.81
CA LEU A 300 -12.52 8.88 -8.57
C LEU A 300 -13.10 9.10 -7.16
N GLN A 301 -14.39 8.79 -7.00
CA GLN A 301 -15.11 8.99 -5.74
C GLN A 301 -14.77 7.95 -4.68
N GLU A 302 -14.46 6.70 -5.06
CA GLU A 302 -14.11 5.62 -4.15
C GLU A 302 -13.18 4.59 -4.83
N ILE A 303 -12.27 4.00 -4.05
CA ILE A 303 -11.45 2.86 -4.45
C ILE A 303 -11.96 1.63 -3.69
N GLN A 304 -12.45 0.61 -4.39
CA GLN A 304 -12.89 -0.66 -3.81
C GLN A 304 -11.81 -1.72 -3.94
N VAL A 305 -11.49 -2.41 -2.84
CA VAL A 305 -10.48 -3.46 -2.80
C VAL A 305 -11.04 -4.71 -2.11
N SER A 306 -10.90 -5.88 -2.75
CA SER A 306 -11.18 -7.15 -2.09
C SER A 306 -10.10 -7.47 -1.05
N ALA A 307 -10.53 -7.92 0.12
CA ALA A 307 -9.63 -8.53 1.11
C ALA A 307 -9.27 -9.95 0.66
N ASP A 308 -8.09 -10.13 0.07
CA ASP A 308 -7.55 -11.44 -0.32
C ASP A 308 -6.52 -11.93 0.71
N ALA A 309 -6.77 -13.10 1.31
CA ALA A 309 -5.90 -13.70 2.31
C ALA A 309 -4.89 -14.70 1.68
N GLU A 310 -3.60 -14.37 1.69
CA GLU A 310 -2.53 -15.32 1.34
C GLU A 310 -2.02 -16.12 2.57
N LYS A 311 -2.74 -17.18 2.98
CA LYS A 311 -2.11 -18.29 3.71
C LYS A 311 -2.85 -19.62 3.59
N GLU A 312 -2.06 -20.69 3.58
CA GLU A 312 -2.44 -22.00 3.01
C GLU A 312 -3.53 -22.79 3.75
N HIS A 313 -3.96 -22.37 4.94
CA HIS A 313 -4.98 -23.06 5.74
C HIS A 313 -6.15 -22.15 6.20
N VAL A 314 -6.26 -20.91 5.72
CA VAL A 314 -7.37 -20.00 6.08
C VAL A 314 -8.26 -19.74 4.87
N TRP A 315 -9.45 -20.33 4.89
CA TRP A 315 -10.52 -19.97 3.95
C TRP A 315 -11.33 -18.79 4.49
N LYS A 316 -11.81 -17.94 3.55
CA LYS A 316 -12.86 -16.91 3.71
C LYS A 316 -12.41 -15.53 4.24
N ASP A 317 -12.15 -14.65 3.27
CA ASP A 317 -13.12 -13.61 2.91
C ASP A 317 -14.05 -13.11 4.03
N VAL A 318 -13.58 -12.06 4.71
CA VAL A 318 -14.25 -11.37 5.82
C VAL A 318 -14.95 -10.09 5.36
N ASP A 319 -15.97 -9.65 6.09
CA ASP A 319 -16.79 -8.46 5.77
C ASP A 319 -16.07 -7.13 6.08
N GLY A 320 -14.91 -6.93 5.46
CA GLY A 320 -14.00 -5.82 5.71
C GLY A 320 -12.96 -6.16 6.79
N VAL A 321 -12.49 -5.15 7.49
CA VAL A 321 -11.53 -5.27 8.60
C VAL A 321 -12.29 -5.62 9.89
N LEU A 322 -11.77 -6.57 10.65
CA LEU A 322 -12.39 -7.07 11.88
C LEU A 322 -11.71 -6.53 13.15
N THR A 323 -12.41 -6.61 14.28
CA THR A 323 -11.90 -6.24 15.62
C THR A 323 -10.75 -7.12 16.12
N CYS A 324 -10.55 -8.29 15.51
CA CYS A 324 -9.40 -9.18 15.70
C CYS A 324 -9.43 -10.27 14.59
N ASP A 325 -8.42 -11.16 14.56
CA ASP A 325 -8.45 -12.35 13.71
C ASP A 325 -9.60 -13.30 14.14
N PRO A 326 -10.54 -13.65 13.24
CA PRO A 326 -11.68 -14.52 13.56
C PRO A 326 -11.26 -15.98 13.85
N ASN A 327 -10.06 -16.39 13.43
CA ASN A 327 -9.50 -17.70 13.78
C ASN A 327 -9.04 -17.75 15.25
N ILE A 328 -8.72 -16.59 15.84
CA ILE A 328 -8.36 -16.48 17.27
C ILE A 328 -9.63 -16.35 18.11
N HIS A 329 -10.56 -15.47 17.71
CA HIS A 329 -11.82 -15.26 18.42
C HIS A 329 -13.05 -15.28 17.47
N PRO A 330 -13.95 -16.28 17.57
CA PRO A 330 -15.08 -16.43 16.64
C PRO A 330 -16.07 -15.27 16.61
N HIS A 331 -16.17 -14.48 17.67
CA HIS A 331 -17.06 -13.33 17.77
C HIS A 331 -16.41 -12.01 17.29
N ALA A 332 -15.36 -12.08 16.46
CA ALA A 332 -14.78 -10.93 15.79
C ALA A 332 -15.85 -10.14 15.00
N LYS A 333 -15.93 -8.82 15.22
CA LYS A 333 -16.97 -7.96 14.64
C LYS A 333 -16.39 -7.12 13.48
N PRO A 334 -17.15 -6.86 12.40
CA PRO A 334 -16.74 -5.91 11.38
C PRO A 334 -16.57 -4.49 11.94
N VAL A 335 -15.48 -3.83 11.55
CA VAL A 335 -15.20 -2.42 11.87
C VAL A 335 -15.67 -1.57 10.69
N PRO A 336 -16.80 -0.83 10.78
CA PRO A 336 -17.40 -0.19 9.61
C PRO A 336 -16.60 1.01 9.08
N TYR A 337 -15.82 1.68 9.95
CA TYR A 337 -15.05 2.87 9.60
C TYR A 337 -13.66 2.84 10.24
N LEU A 338 -12.64 3.19 9.47
CA LEU A 338 -11.26 3.38 9.93
C LEU A 338 -10.73 4.74 9.45
N THR A 339 -9.73 5.26 10.16
CA THR A 339 -8.85 6.29 9.56
C THR A 339 -7.71 5.65 8.77
N PHE A 340 -7.08 6.39 7.85
CA PHE A 340 -5.86 5.93 7.18
C PHE A 340 -4.73 5.59 8.16
N ASP A 341 -4.61 6.33 9.26
CA ASP A 341 -3.59 6.07 10.29
C ASP A 341 -3.92 4.78 11.08
N GLU A 342 -5.19 4.52 11.41
CA GLU A 342 -5.59 3.23 12.00
C GLU A 342 -5.34 2.05 11.04
N ALA A 343 -5.72 2.19 9.77
CA ALA A 343 -5.51 1.14 8.77
C ALA A 343 -4.02 0.85 8.53
N ALA A 344 -3.15 1.87 8.55
CA ALA A 344 -1.71 1.70 8.38
C ALA A 344 -1.06 0.92 9.53
N GLU A 345 -1.40 1.25 10.79
CA GLU A 345 -0.89 0.50 11.94
C GLU A 345 -1.44 -0.95 11.95
N LEU A 346 -2.72 -1.15 11.61
CA LEU A 346 -3.32 -2.48 11.49
C LEU A 346 -2.58 -3.36 10.46
N ALA A 347 -2.38 -2.85 9.25
CA ALA A 347 -1.70 -3.56 8.18
C ALA A 347 -0.24 -3.90 8.52
N TYR A 348 0.47 -3.00 9.21
CA TYR A 348 1.87 -3.20 9.59
C TYR A 348 2.06 -4.36 10.59
N PHE A 349 1.19 -4.47 11.60
CA PHE A 349 1.25 -5.55 12.59
C PHE A 349 0.61 -6.88 12.13
N GLY A 350 0.15 -6.96 10.87
CA GLY A 350 -0.32 -8.21 10.26
C GLY A 350 -1.83 -8.42 10.27
N ALA A 351 -2.64 -7.40 10.54
CA ALA A 351 -4.05 -7.46 10.15
C ALA A 351 -4.13 -7.49 8.62
N GLN A 352 -5.08 -8.28 8.09
CA GLN A 352 -5.26 -8.46 6.64
C GLN A 352 -5.95 -7.22 6.03
N VAL A 353 -5.17 -6.16 5.86
CA VAL A 353 -5.58 -4.83 5.38
C VAL A 353 -4.53 -4.34 4.37
N LEU A 354 -4.92 -3.37 3.55
CA LEU A 354 -4.08 -2.66 2.59
C LEU A 354 -2.70 -2.28 3.15
N HIS A 355 -1.64 -2.64 2.43
CA HIS A 355 -0.27 -2.29 2.83
C HIS A 355 -0.10 -0.75 2.96
N PRO A 356 0.60 -0.21 3.98
CA PRO A 356 0.67 1.24 4.21
C PRO A 356 1.16 2.05 3.00
N GLN A 357 2.10 1.51 2.21
CA GLN A 357 2.60 2.14 0.98
C GLN A 357 1.51 2.30 -0.08
N SER A 358 0.57 1.35 -0.17
CA SER A 358 -0.56 1.37 -1.12
C SER A 358 -1.61 2.42 -0.77
N MET A 359 -1.74 2.81 0.50
CA MET A 359 -2.69 3.85 0.91
C MET A 359 -2.20 5.28 0.65
N ARG A 360 -0.91 5.51 0.30
CA ARG A 360 -0.36 6.86 0.06
C ARG A 360 -1.16 7.66 -0.99
N PRO A 361 -1.43 7.15 -2.22
CA PRO A 361 -2.14 7.92 -3.24
C PRO A 361 -3.57 8.27 -2.81
N ALA A 362 -4.25 7.35 -2.13
CA ALA A 362 -5.60 7.57 -1.60
C ALA A 362 -5.62 8.63 -0.49
N ARG A 363 -4.66 8.58 0.45
CA ARG A 363 -4.49 9.58 1.52
C ARG A 363 -4.22 10.98 0.96
N GLU A 364 -3.35 11.08 -0.04
CA GLU A 364 -2.98 12.34 -0.69
C GLU A 364 -4.13 12.94 -1.51
N GLY A 365 -4.83 12.11 -2.29
CA GLY A 365 -6.00 12.52 -3.06
C GLY A 365 -7.28 12.70 -2.23
N ASP A 366 -7.24 12.36 -0.94
CA ASP A 366 -8.38 12.27 -0.03
C ASP A 366 -9.53 11.35 -0.49
N ILE A 367 -9.17 10.29 -1.22
CA ILE A 367 -10.12 9.34 -1.81
C ILE A 367 -10.39 8.21 -0.81
N PRO A 368 -11.65 7.97 -0.40
CA PRO A 368 -12.00 6.86 0.47
C PRO A 368 -11.64 5.50 -0.15
N VAL A 369 -11.16 4.57 0.68
CA VAL A 369 -10.89 3.19 0.26
C VAL A 369 -11.82 2.25 1.01
N ARG A 370 -12.56 1.41 0.28
CA ARG A 370 -13.46 0.41 0.85
C ARG A 370 -12.90 -0.98 0.73
N VAL A 371 -12.75 -1.66 1.86
CA VAL A 371 -12.40 -3.09 1.91
C VAL A 371 -13.71 -3.89 1.88
N LYS A 372 -13.93 -4.68 0.83
CA LYS A 372 -15.13 -5.51 0.63
C LYS A 372 -14.81 -7.01 0.63
N ASN A 373 -15.84 -7.80 0.91
CA ASN A 373 -15.85 -9.25 0.81
C ASN A 373 -16.24 -9.69 -0.62
N SER A 374 -15.47 -10.60 -1.25
CA SER A 374 -15.79 -11.12 -2.59
C SER A 374 -17.02 -12.04 -2.60
N TYR A 375 -17.29 -12.75 -1.50
CA TYR A 375 -18.43 -13.68 -1.35
C TYR A 375 -19.68 -13.02 -0.74
N ASN A 376 -19.54 -11.88 -0.07
CA ASN A 376 -20.66 -11.13 0.52
C ASN A 376 -20.69 -9.68 0.01
N PRO A 377 -21.02 -9.47 -1.27
CA PRO A 377 -20.88 -8.16 -1.92
C PRO A 377 -21.88 -7.11 -1.45
N ASN A 378 -22.95 -7.56 -0.78
CA ASN A 378 -23.97 -6.73 -0.14
C ASN A 378 -23.55 -6.22 1.24
N ALA A 379 -22.48 -6.77 1.84
CA ALA A 379 -21.92 -6.21 3.07
C ALA A 379 -21.37 -4.79 2.82
N PRO A 380 -21.54 -3.86 3.77
CA PRO A 380 -20.99 -2.50 3.64
C PRO A 380 -19.46 -2.47 3.64
N GLY A 381 -18.83 -3.54 4.17
CA GLY A 381 -17.39 -3.64 4.38
C GLY A 381 -16.86 -2.60 5.37
N THR A 382 -15.58 -2.27 5.23
CA THR A 382 -14.92 -1.20 6.00
C THR A 382 -14.57 -0.04 5.11
N LEU A 383 -15.00 1.17 5.47
CA LEU A 383 -14.63 2.41 4.79
C LEU A 383 -13.47 3.11 5.52
N ILE A 384 -12.32 3.18 4.85
CA ILE A 384 -11.11 3.87 5.29
C ILE A 384 -11.13 5.29 4.72
N ARG A 385 -10.95 6.30 5.58
CA ARG A 385 -10.98 7.73 5.21
C ARG A 385 -10.01 8.57 6.05
N ARG A 386 -9.88 9.87 5.78
CA ARG A 386 -9.01 10.76 6.57
C ARG A 386 -9.43 10.90 8.03
N SER A 387 -10.72 11.02 8.30
CA SER A 387 -11.26 11.19 9.65
C SER A 387 -12.61 10.49 9.81
N ARG A 388 -12.91 10.06 11.04
CA ARG A 388 -14.20 9.46 11.41
C ARG A 388 -14.66 10.00 12.76
N ASP A 389 -15.91 9.75 13.13
CA ASP A 389 -16.38 10.01 14.49
C ASP A 389 -15.64 9.10 15.48
N MET A 390 -15.00 9.73 16.47
CA MET A 390 -14.25 9.08 17.55
C MET A 390 -14.98 9.19 18.90
N SER A 391 -16.14 9.86 18.96
CA SER A 391 -16.87 10.14 20.20
C SER A 391 -17.16 8.89 21.03
N LYS A 392 -17.58 7.80 20.37
CA LYS A 392 -17.88 6.48 20.96
C LYS A 392 -16.72 5.48 20.83
N ALA A 393 -15.65 5.82 20.13
CA ALA A 393 -14.53 4.90 19.87
C ALA A 393 -13.58 4.85 21.07
N VAL A 394 -13.37 3.65 21.63
CA VAL A 394 -12.36 3.36 22.65
C VAL A 394 -11.24 2.53 22.01
N LEU A 395 -11.48 1.25 21.77
CA LEU A 395 -10.61 0.37 21.01
C LEU A 395 -11.25 0.08 19.64
N THR A 396 -10.43 -0.06 18.62
CA THR A 396 -10.85 -0.28 17.23
C THR A 396 -10.62 -1.73 16.80
N SER A 397 -9.42 -2.27 17.06
CA SER A 397 -9.09 -3.67 16.77
C SER A 397 -7.84 -4.13 17.54
N ILE A 398 -7.67 -5.45 17.70
CA ILE A 398 -6.57 -6.15 18.36
C ILE A 398 -5.87 -7.02 17.32
N VAL A 399 -4.56 -6.81 17.14
CA VAL A 399 -3.73 -7.57 16.19
C VAL A 399 -2.73 -8.43 16.94
N LEU A 400 -2.48 -9.64 16.45
CA LEU A 400 -1.47 -10.56 16.99
C LEU A 400 -0.42 -10.90 15.93
N LYS A 401 0.84 -10.56 16.20
CA LYS A 401 2.00 -10.99 15.43
C LYS A 401 2.78 -12.03 16.24
N ARG A 402 2.87 -13.27 15.73
CA ARG A 402 3.48 -14.43 16.42
C ARG A 402 4.91 -14.71 15.98
N ASN A 403 5.61 -15.55 16.75
CA ASN A 403 6.94 -16.07 16.42
C ASN A 403 7.95 -14.95 16.15
N VAL A 404 7.86 -13.88 16.93
CA VAL A 404 8.73 -12.72 16.88
C VAL A 404 9.95 -13.00 17.76
N THR A 405 11.14 -12.61 17.28
CA THR A 405 12.36 -12.64 18.09
C THR A 405 12.54 -11.28 18.75
N MET A 406 12.72 -11.27 20.07
CA MET A 406 13.04 -10.09 20.86
C MET A 406 14.53 -10.11 21.23
N LEU A 407 15.22 -8.98 21.08
CA LEU A 407 16.58 -8.78 21.56
C LEU A 407 16.57 -7.71 22.64
N ASP A 408 17.27 -7.94 23.75
CA ASP A 408 17.52 -6.94 24.78
C ASP A 408 19.01 -6.64 24.85
N ILE A 409 19.38 -5.38 24.60
CA ILE A 409 20.76 -4.91 24.43
C ILE A 409 21.08 -3.99 25.61
N VAL A 410 21.86 -4.49 26.56
CA VAL A 410 22.18 -3.79 27.81
C VAL A 410 23.61 -3.26 27.78
N SER A 411 23.78 -1.94 27.94
CA SER A 411 25.10 -1.31 28.05
C SER A 411 25.06 -0.08 28.93
N THR A 412 25.81 -0.10 30.03
CA THR A 412 26.00 1.09 30.89
C THR A 412 26.66 2.26 30.15
N ARG A 413 27.28 2.00 28.99
CA ARG A 413 27.82 3.02 28.08
C ARG A 413 26.74 3.80 27.32
N MET A 414 25.46 3.40 27.38
CA MET A 414 24.36 4.16 26.79
C MET A 414 24.04 5.45 27.57
N LEU A 415 24.34 5.49 28.87
CA LEU A 415 24.13 6.66 29.73
C LEU A 415 24.99 7.86 29.30
N GLY A 416 24.34 8.92 28.82
CA GLY A 416 24.99 10.20 28.50
C GLY A 416 25.90 10.20 27.27
N GLN A 417 26.01 9.08 26.54
CA GLN A 417 26.78 8.98 25.30
C GLN A 417 25.87 9.14 24.08
N TYR A 418 26.26 10.00 23.14
CA TYR A 418 25.61 10.06 21.83
C TYR A 418 26.16 8.96 20.91
N GLY A 419 25.35 8.51 19.95
CA GLY A 419 25.78 7.57 18.92
C GLY A 419 25.66 6.08 19.25
N PHE A 420 25.39 5.67 20.50
CA PHE A 420 25.17 4.25 20.83
C PHE A 420 24.01 3.64 20.03
N LEU A 421 22.83 4.28 20.04
CA LEU A 421 21.68 3.86 19.24
C LEU A 421 21.99 3.85 17.73
N ALA A 422 22.69 4.87 17.24
CA ALA A 422 23.10 4.94 15.84
C ALA A 422 24.01 3.77 15.45
N LYS A 423 24.93 3.35 16.33
CA LYS A 423 25.80 2.20 16.06
C LYS A 423 25.03 0.88 16.07
N VAL A 424 24.08 0.70 16.99
CA VAL A 424 23.21 -0.49 17.01
C VAL A 424 22.39 -0.58 15.72
N PHE A 425 21.70 0.49 15.31
CA PHE A 425 20.91 0.48 14.07
C PHE A 425 21.76 0.36 12.80
N SER A 426 22.98 0.91 12.78
CA SER A 426 23.95 0.66 11.69
C SER A 426 24.30 -0.82 11.57
N THR A 427 24.49 -1.56 12.68
CA THR A 427 24.73 -3.01 12.60
C THR A 427 23.55 -3.77 11.98
N PHE A 428 22.30 -3.37 12.27
CA PHE A 428 21.12 -3.96 11.62
C PHE A 428 21.02 -3.59 10.13
N GLU A 429 21.38 -2.35 9.75
CA GLU A 429 21.43 -1.88 8.36
C GLU A 429 22.49 -2.63 7.54
N ASP A 430 23.72 -2.76 8.07
CA ASP A 430 24.84 -3.48 7.46
C ASP A 430 24.50 -4.96 7.19
N LEU A 431 23.69 -5.57 8.06
CA LEU A 431 23.20 -6.96 7.93
C LEU A 431 21.88 -7.09 7.15
N GLY A 432 21.25 -5.97 6.74
CA GLY A 432 19.99 -5.96 5.98
C GLY A 432 18.75 -6.37 6.79
N ILE A 433 18.78 -6.27 8.12
CA ILE A 433 17.75 -6.77 9.02
C ILE A 433 16.79 -5.65 9.43
N SER A 434 15.49 -5.92 9.29
CA SER A 434 14.41 -4.97 9.60
C SER A 434 13.96 -5.14 11.05
N VAL A 435 14.19 -4.10 11.86
CA VAL A 435 13.60 -3.95 13.20
C VAL A 435 12.13 -3.54 13.07
N ASP A 436 11.30 -3.97 14.04
CA ASP A 436 9.86 -3.75 14.13
C ASP A 436 9.55 -2.78 15.30
N VAL A 437 9.32 -3.31 16.52
CA VAL A 437 9.04 -2.52 17.73
C VAL A 437 10.33 -2.24 18.51
N VAL A 438 10.43 -1.02 19.06
CA VAL A 438 11.56 -0.52 19.86
C VAL A 438 11.07 0.01 21.22
N ALA A 439 11.84 -0.22 22.28
CA ALA A 439 11.69 0.40 23.59
C ALA A 439 13.06 0.63 24.23
N THR A 440 13.19 1.66 25.07
CA THR A 440 14.46 2.08 25.69
C THR A 440 14.29 2.31 27.19
N SER A 441 15.26 1.85 27.98
CA SER A 441 15.53 2.37 29.32
C SER A 441 16.74 3.32 29.28
N GLU A 442 17.26 3.72 30.43
CA GLU A 442 18.47 4.52 30.57
C GLU A 442 19.75 3.75 30.18
N VAL A 443 19.74 2.41 30.27
CA VAL A 443 20.90 1.51 30.07
C VAL A 443 20.64 0.34 29.12
N SER A 444 19.42 0.19 28.61
CA SER A 444 19.06 -0.90 27.70
C SER A 444 18.18 -0.44 26.53
N LEU A 445 18.27 -1.20 25.45
CA LEU A 445 17.48 -1.06 24.24
C LEU A 445 16.87 -2.44 23.94
N SER A 446 15.54 -2.54 24.04
CA SER A 446 14.81 -3.76 23.71
C SER A 446 14.16 -3.60 22.33
N LEU A 447 14.33 -4.60 21.47
CA LEU A 447 13.97 -4.58 20.05
C LEU A 447 13.22 -5.86 19.68
N THR A 448 12.39 -5.78 18.65
CA THR A 448 11.80 -6.96 18.00
C THR A 448 12.15 -6.96 16.51
N LEU A 449 12.36 -8.16 15.94
CA LEU A 449 12.72 -8.33 14.53
C LEU A 449 11.53 -8.83 13.73
N ASP A 450 11.32 -8.31 12.51
CA ASP A 450 10.27 -8.83 11.63
C ASP A 450 10.64 -10.21 11.08
N PRO A 451 9.92 -11.29 11.43
CA PRO A 451 10.24 -12.61 10.91
C PRO A 451 10.08 -12.65 9.38
N SER A 452 9.15 -11.88 8.80
CA SER A 452 8.73 -11.96 7.39
C SER A 452 9.81 -11.65 6.35
N LYS A 453 10.95 -11.08 6.78
CA LYS A 453 12.14 -10.81 5.94
C LYS A 453 13.30 -11.79 6.20
N LEU A 454 13.30 -12.48 7.35
CA LEU A 454 14.19 -13.61 7.63
C LEU A 454 13.69 -14.89 6.91
N TRP A 455 12.38 -15.05 6.68
CA TRP A 455 11.78 -16.24 6.03
C TRP A 455 11.98 -16.36 4.51
N SER A 456 12.57 -15.37 3.84
CA SER A 456 12.97 -15.48 2.42
C SER A 456 14.31 -16.22 2.19
N ARG A 457 14.90 -16.79 3.25
CA ARG A 457 16.11 -17.63 3.23
C ARG A 457 15.86 -18.91 4.02
N GLU A 458 16.62 -19.95 3.73
CA GLU A 458 16.48 -21.26 4.35
C GLU A 458 16.64 -21.19 5.88
N LEU A 459 15.90 -22.03 6.62
CA LEU A 459 15.94 -22.13 8.10
C LEU A 459 17.37 -22.21 8.69
N ILE A 460 18.30 -22.85 7.96
CA ILE A 460 19.71 -23.01 8.37
C ILE A 460 20.44 -21.66 8.37
N GLN A 461 20.11 -20.78 7.42
CA GLN A 461 20.73 -19.46 7.30
C GLN A 461 20.19 -18.49 8.36
N GLN A 462 18.94 -18.66 8.80
CA GLN A 462 18.33 -17.82 9.84
C GLN A 462 19.02 -17.91 11.20
N ALA A 463 19.39 -19.12 11.63
CA ALA A 463 20.13 -19.32 12.88
C ALA A 463 21.49 -18.62 12.79
N SER A 464 22.23 -18.86 11.71
CA SER A 464 23.53 -18.22 11.45
C SER A 464 23.46 -16.69 11.33
N GLU A 465 22.38 -16.13 10.79
CA GLU A 465 22.17 -14.67 10.71
C GLU A 465 21.88 -14.08 12.10
N LEU A 466 21.05 -14.74 12.92
CA LEU A 466 20.75 -14.31 14.29
C LEU A 466 21.97 -14.40 15.21
N ASP A 467 22.73 -15.50 15.13
CA ASP A 467 23.97 -15.68 15.88
C ASP A 467 24.99 -14.58 15.52
N HIS A 468 25.14 -14.26 14.22
CA HIS A 468 26.05 -13.21 13.77
C HIS A 468 25.62 -11.80 14.21
N VAL A 469 24.31 -11.50 14.26
CA VAL A 469 23.80 -10.26 14.87
C VAL A 469 24.21 -10.16 16.34
N VAL A 470 24.09 -11.25 17.11
CA VAL A 470 24.48 -11.29 18.51
C VAL A 470 25.99 -11.05 18.64
N GLU A 471 26.82 -11.77 17.89
CA GLU A 471 28.29 -11.59 17.88
C GLU A 471 28.73 -10.14 17.58
N GLU A 472 28.09 -9.47 16.61
CA GLU A 472 28.42 -8.07 16.28
C GLU A 472 27.98 -7.08 17.36
N LEU A 473 26.83 -7.31 18.00
CA LEU A 473 26.30 -6.45 19.07
C LEU A 473 27.00 -6.70 20.43
N GLU A 474 27.46 -7.91 20.71
CA GLU A 474 28.21 -8.25 21.93
C GLU A 474 29.56 -7.51 22.03
N LYS A 475 30.08 -7.01 20.91
CA LYS A 475 31.28 -6.13 20.89
C LYS A 475 31.06 -4.79 21.60
N ILE A 476 29.80 -4.36 21.78
CA ILE A 476 29.44 -3.04 22.32
C ILE A 476 28.47 -3.08 23.53
N ALA A 477 27.82 -4.22 23.78
CA ALA A 477 26.79 -4.41 24.80
C ALA A 477 26.72 -5.86 25.29
N ILE A 478 25.91 -6.13 26.31
CA ILE A 478 25.45 -7.48 26.65
C ILE A 478 24.14 -7.70 25.89
N VAL A 479 23.99 -8.84 25.20
CA VAL A 479 22.82 -9.13 24.35
C VAL A 479 22.08 -10.34 24.86
N ASN A 480 20.79 -10.21 25.13
CA ASN A 480 19.90 -11.33 25.47
C ASN A 480 18.94 -11.57 24.30
N LEU A 481 19.01 -12.74 23.67
CA LEU A 481 18.11 -13.13 22.58
C LEU A 481 16.96 -13.99 23.14
N LEU A 482 15.71 -13.57 22.88
CA LEU A 482 14.49 -14.18 23.38
C LEU A 482 13.57 -14.52 22.21
N GLN A 483 13.59 -15.79 21.80
CA GLN A 483 12.69 -16.35 20.78
C GLN A 483 11.30 -16.66 21.37
N HIS A 484 10.35 -17.03 20.50
CA HIS A 484 8.99 -17.42 20.88
C HIS A 484 8.24 -16.32 21.65
N ARG A 485 8.18 -15.13 21.05
CA ARG A 485 7.43 -13.97 21.57
C ARG A 485 6.36 -13.53 20.58
N SER A 486 5.29 -13.00 21.13
CA SER A 486 4.17 -12.45 20.38
C SER A 486 3.99 -10.97 20.69
N ILE A 487 3.74 -10.16 19.66
CA ILE A 487 3.30 -8.77 19.80
C ILE A 487 1.76 -8.74 19.71
N ILE A 488 1.13 -8.23 20.77
CA ILE A 488 -0.29 -7.85 20.78
C ILE A 488 -0.35 -6.34 20.59
N SER A 489 -0.85 -5.90 19.44
CA SER A 489 -1.03 -4.48 19.11
C SER A 489 -2.48 -4.07 19.29
N LEU A 490 -2.72 -3.12 20.19
CA LEU A 490 -4.01 -2.52 20.49
C LEU A 490 -4.17 -1.24 19.66
N ILE A 491 -5.02 -1.28 18.63
CA ILE A 491 -5.33 -0.11 17.80
C ILE A 491 -6.60 0.55 18.31
N GLY A 492 -6.53 1.83 18.68
CA GLY A 492 -7.67 2.54 19.27
C GLY A 492 -7.54 4.05 19.35
N ASN A 493 -8.49 4.67 20.05
CA ASN A 493 -8.55 6.10 20.24
C ASN A 493 -7.47 6.57 21.23
N VAL A 494 -6.40 7.19 20.71
CA VAL A 494 -5.29 7.72 21.51
C VAL A 494 -5.74 8.73 22.59
N GLN A 495 -6.87 9.44 22.41
CA GLN A 495 -7.44 10.34 23.42
C GLN A 495 -7.96 9.61 24.67
N ARG A 496 -8.18 8.29 24.57
CA ARG A 496 -8.63 7.41 25.66
C ARG A 496 -7.54 6.40 26.07
N SER A 497 -6.27 6.67 25.75
CA SER A 497 -5.13 5.76 25.98
C SER A 497 -5.04 5.23 27.42
N SER A 498 -5.19 6.09 28.43
CA SER A 498 -5.17 5.68 29.85
C SER A 498 -6.24 4.64 30.19
N LEU A 499 -7.46 4.79 29.66
CA LEU A 499 -8.56 3.85 29.85
C LEU A 499 -8.29 2.51 29.14
N ILE A 500 -7.68 2.56 27.95
CA ILE A 500 -7.28 1.36 27.19
C ILE A 500 -6.22 0.59 27.98
N LEU A 501 -5.17 1.28 28.46
CA LEU A 501 -4.09 0.69 29.24
C LEU A 501 -4.62 0.11 30.57
N GLU A 502 -5.42 0.85 31.33
CA GLU A 502 -6.01 0.38 32.59
C GLU A 502 -6.82 -0.91 32.41
N LYS A 503 -7.70 -0.95 31.39
CA LYS A 503 -8.49 -2.15 31.06
C LYS A 503 -7.59 -3.30 30.60
N ALA A 504 -6.64 -3.05 29.69
CA ALA A 504 -5.75 -4.09 29.16
C ALA A 504 -4.91 -4.74 30.27
N PHE A 505 -4.21 -3.95 31.09
CA PHE A 505 -3.40 -4.49 32.19
C PHE A 505 -4.24 -5.15 33.30
N ARG A 506 -5.49 -4.71 33.52
CA ARG A 506 -6.44 -5.42 34.41
C ARG A 506 -6.79 -6.82 33.87
N VAL A 507 -6.99 -6.97 32.57
CA VAL A 507 -7.24 -8.27 31.92
C VAL A 507 -6.00 -9.15 32.00
N LEU A 508 -4.84 -8.67 31.57
CA LEU A 508 -3.60 -9.44 31.55
C LEU A 508 -3.21 -9.94 32.96
N ARG A 509 -3.36 -9.08 33.98
CA ARG A 509 -3.16 -9.47 35.39
C ARG A 509 -4.13 -10.57 35.86
N ARG A 510 -5.39 -10.57 35.40
CA ARG A 510 -6.36 -11.64 35.72
C ARG A 510 -6.03 -12.95 35.03
N SER A 511 -5.48 -12.90 33.82
CA SER A 511 -5.00 -14.06 33.06
C SER A 511 -3.65 -14.59 33.55
N GLY A 512 -2.98 -13.92 34.51
CA GLY A 512 -1.66 -14.31 35.01
C GLY A 512 -0.50 -13.96 34.07
N VAL A 513 -0.74 -13.10 33.07
CA VAL A 513 0.18 -12.80 31.96
C VAL A 513 1.14 -11.69 32.33
N ASN A 514 2.43 -11.89 32.05
CA ASN A 514 3.48 -10.90 32.28
C ASN A 514 3.92 -10.26 30.95
N VAL A 515 3.61 -8.98 30.76
CA VAL A 515 4.10 -8.20 29.62
C VAL A 515 5.59 -7.93 29.80
N GLN A 516 6.38 -8.28 28.79
CA GLN A 516 7.85 -8.20 28.84
C GLN A 516 8.39 -6.87 28.28
N MET A 517 7.68 -6.29 27.32
CA MET A 517 8.04 -5.03 26.67
C MET A 517 6.75 -4.30 26.27
N ILE A 518 6.76 -2.98 26.39
CA ILE A 518 5.66 -2.08 26.02
C ILE A 518 6.24 -1.02 25.09
N SER A 519 5.56 -0.72 23.99
CA SER A 519 5.90 0.43 23.14
C SER A 519 4.65 1.18 22.70
N GLN A 520 4.68 2.50 22.87
CA GLN A 520 3.65 3.41 22.41
C GLN A 520 4.32 4.68 21.87
N GLY A 521 4.11 4.97 20.59
CA GLY A 521 4.63 6.18 19.95
C GLY A 521 3.87 7.44 20.37
N ALA A 522 4.55 8.58 20.41
CA ALA A 522 3.91 9.87 20.63
C ALA A 522 2.83 10.15 19.56
N SER A 523 1.57 10.24 20.00
CA SER A 523 0.39 10.46 19.15
C SER A 523 0.02 9.31 18.19
N LYS A 524 0.53 8.09 18.41
CA LYS A 524 0.11 6.91 17.63
C LYS A 524 -1.16 6.26 18.20
N VAL A 525 -1.99 5.72 17.30
CA VAL A 525 -3.20 4.95 17.63
C VAL A 525 -2.90 3.51 18.07
N ASN A 526 -1.63 3.08 17.97
CA ASN A 526 -1.14 1.76 18.35
C ASN A 526 -0.48 1.76 19.74
N ILE A 527 -0.72 0.69 20.50
CA ILE A 527 -0.01 0.31 21.71
C ILE A 527 0.41 -1.16 21.55
N SER A 528 1.71 -1.42 21.44
CA SER A 528 2.25 -2.78 21.30
C SER A 528 2.72 -3.35 22.64
N LEU A 529 2.28 -4.56 22.95
CA LEU A 529 2.60 -5.31 24.17
C LEU A 529 3.24 -6.65 23.77
N ILE A 530 4.42 -6.96 24.30
CA ILE A 530 5.11 -8.23 24.01
C ILE A 530 4.83 -9.22 25.14
N VAL A 531 4.40 -10.42 24.77
CA VAL A 531 4.10 -11.56 25.66
C VAL A 531 4.75 -12.85 25.12
N ASN A 532 4.68 -13.96 25.85
CA ASN A 532 5.10 -15.26 25.33
C ASN A 532 4.11 -15.77 24.27
N ASP A 533 4.57 -16.57 23.29
CA ASP A 533 3.68 -17.12 22.26
C ASP A 533 2.57 -18.01 22.85
N ASP A 534 2.87 -18.80 23.89
CA ASP A 534 1.95 -19.77 24.50
C ASP A 534 0.69 -19.13 25.13
N GLU A 535 0.82 -17.90 25.65
CA GLU A 535 -0.26 -17.16 26.31
C GLU A 535 -0.98 -16.17 25.38
N ALA A 536 -0.42 -15.91 24.18
CA ALA A 536 -0.81 -14.78 23.34
C ALA A 536 -2.24 -14.87 22.80
N GLU A 537 -2.70 -16.06 22.37
CA GLU A 537 -4.10 -16.24 21.95
C GLU A 537 -5.08 -15.99 23.08
N GLN A 538 -4.79 -16.52 24.29
CA GLN A 538 -5.64 -16.35 25.46
C GLN A 538 -5.75 -14.87 25.86
N CYS A 539 -4.65 -14.12 25.75
CA CYS A 539 -4.66 -12.67 25.92
C CYS A 539 -5.61 -11.99 24.93
N VAL A 540 -5.50 -12.30 23.63
CA VAL A 540 -6.35 -11.69 22.59
C VAL A 540 -7.83 -11.99 22.82
N ARG A 541 -8.19 -13.23 23.20
CA ARG A 541 -9.58 -13.59 23.54
C ARG A 541 -10.11 -12.78 24.72
N ALA A 542 -9.41 -12.80 25.86
CA ALA A 542 -9.85 -12.11 27.08
C ALA A 542 -9.89 -10.56 26.91
N LEU A 543 -8.98 -10.00 26.10
CA LEU A 543 -9.01 -8.60 25.72
C LEU A 543 -10.21 -8.30 24.82
N HIS A 544 -10.49 -9.14 23.82
CA HIS A 544 -11.61 -8.96 22.91
C HIS A 544 -12.96 -8.96 23.64
N GLU A 545 -13.20 -9.97 24.50
CA GLU A 545 -14.36 -10.06 25.39
C GLU A 545 -14.56 -8.74 26.19
N THR A 546 -13.49 -8.24 26.81
CA THR A 546 -13.53 -7.05 27.69
C THR A 546 -13.72 -5.72 26.94
N PHE A 547 -13.27 -5.63 25.68
CA PHE A 547 -13.36 -4.39 24.90
C PHE A 547 -14.57 -4.32 23.96
N PHE A 548 -15.07 -5.46 23.47
CA PHE A 548 -16.09 -5.53 22.42
C PHE A 548 -17.36 -6.28 22.82
N GLU A 549 -17.40 -6.98 23.96
CA GLU A 549 -18.56 -7.81 24.35
C GLU A 549 -19.17 -7.45 25.70
N SER A 550 -18.36 -7.16 26.72
CA SER A 550 -18.88 -6.64 27.98
C SER A 550 -19.43 -5.23 27.80
N ASP A 551 -20.73 -5.05 28.04
CA ASP A 551 -21.45 -3.78 27.82
C ASP A 551 -20.74 -2.58 28.46
N LEU A 552 -20.39 -1.61 27.62
CA LEU A 552 -19.80 -0.32 28.00
C LEU A 552 -20.73 0.58 28.84
N ALA A 553 -21.95 0.13 29.17
CA ALA A 553 -22.99 0.90 29.84
C ALA A 553 -22.75 1.16 31.35
N ASN A 554 -21.90 0.37 32.02
CA ASN A 554 -21.87 0.32 33.50
C ASN A 554 -20.66 1.00 34.19
N LEU A 555 -19.89 1.84 33.49
CA LEU A 555 -18.65 2.44 34.06
C LEU A 555 -18.59 3.98 34.09
N ASP A 556 -19.52 4.70 33.45
CA ASP A 556 -19.56 6.18 33.47
C ASP A 556 -20.33 6.76 34.68
N CYS A 557 -20.64 5.95 35.70
CA CYS A 557 -21.49 6.33 36.86
C CYS A 557 -20.90 6.00 38.24
N VAL A 558 -19.59 6.21 38.47
CA VAL A 558 -18.99 6.19 39.83
C VAL A 558 -17.96 7.30 40.04
N CYS A 559 -18.37 8.57 39.87
CA CYS A 559 -17.52 9.75 40.18
C CYS A 559 -18.34 10.98 40.64
N GLY A 560 -19.57 10.81 41.14
CA GLY A 560 -20.51 11.94 41.29
C GLY A 560 -21.60 11.80 42.36
N SER A 561 -21.30 11.26 43.55
CA SER A 561 -22.26 11.26 44.66
C SER A 561 -21.63 11.13 46.06
N GLU A 562 -20.62 11.93 46.39
CA GLU A 562 -20.21 12.16 47.78
C GLU A 562 -20.03 13.67 48.03
N ASN A 563 -21.06 14.28 48.64
CA ASN A 563 -21.05 15.45 49.54
C ASN A 563 -22.33 16.30 49.38
N ASN A 564 -23.35 16.03 50.20
CA ASN A 564 -24.05 17.02 51.03
C ASN A 564 -25.36 16.44 51.58
N SER A 565 -25.40 16.12 52.88
CA SER A 565 -26.43 16.61 53.82
C SER A 565 -26.34 15.95 55.19
N SER A 566 -26.22 16.79 56.23
CA SER A 566 -26.85 16.69 57.58
C SER A 566 -25.89 16.95 58.75
N LEU A 567 -25.66 18.24 59.03
CA LEU A 567 -25.41 18.73 60.38
C LEU A 567 -26.08 20.11 60.50
N VAL A 568 -27.02 20.22 61.46
CA VAL A 568 -27.98 21.32 61.71
C VAL A 568 -29.12 21.40 60.69
#